data_AF-A0A7G8HKE5-F1
#
_entry.id   AF-A0A7G8HKE5-F1
#
_cell.length_a   1.000
_cell.length_b   1.000
_cell.length_c   1.000
_cell.angle_alpha   90.00
_cell.angle_beta   90.00
_cell.angle_gamma   90.00
#
_symmetry.space_group_name_H-M   'P 1'
#
loop_
_entity.id
_entity.type
_entity.pdbx_description
1 polymer ?
#
loop_
_entity_poly.entity_id
_entity_poly.type
_entity_poly.pdbx_seq_one_letter_code
_entity_poly.pdbx_strand_id
1 'polypeptide(L)'
;MLRVGGASLVAALALGAPAPAETWQPQTESPMWAKTREQLTQSGDLPARTWLFMEGLHSPALRAGEYLADPTRTRMGVEFDGALLIQKKDADNWTVRLVRMRALCNQQRLQRFSAQGNWVDYVGRDGTSAKAQWICRLGKPG
;
A
#
# COMPACT_ATOMS: atom_id res chain seq x y z
N MET A 1 -31.90 -17.32 50.52
CA MET A 1 -30.85 -16.54 51.21
C MET A 1 -29.60 -16.52 50.32
N LEU A 2 -28.97 -15.34 50.17
CA LEU A 2 -27.67 -15.01 49.55
C LEU A 2 -27.48 -15.33 48.05
N ARG A 3 -27.43 -14.35 47.13
CA ARG A 3 -26.44 -13.27 46.85
C ARG A 3 -25.17 -13.71 46.08
N VAL A 4 -25.16 -13.30 44.80
CA VAL A 4 -24.13 -12.52 44.07
C VAL A 4 -22.70 -13.06 43.92
N GLY A 5 -22.22 -13.02 42.67
CA GLY A 5 -20.81 -12.88 42.29
C GLY A 5 -20.60 -13.43 40.89
N GLY A 6 -20.81 -12.66 39.81
CA GLY A 6 -19.94 -11.54 39.43
C GLY A 6 -19.14 -11.97 38.21
N ALA A 7 -19.79 -12.10 37.05
CA ALA A 7 -19.11 -12.36 35.78
C ALA A 7 -18.33 -11.12 35.38
N SER A 8 -17.04 -11.08 35.73
CA SER A 8 -16.11 -10.05 35.24
C SER A 8 -15.78 -10.37 33.78
N LEU A 9 -16.50 -9.71 32.87
CA LEU A 9 -16.09 -9.58 31.48
C LEU A 9 -14.84 -8.69 31.44
N VAL A 10 -13.67 -9.32 31.39
CA VAL A 10 -12.42 -8.62 31.08
C VAL A 10 -12.48 -8.27 29.60
N ALA A 11 -12.95 -7.07 29.29
CA ALA A 11 -12.84 -6.49 27.97
C ALA A 11 -11.35 -6.26 27.69
N ALA A 12 -10.74 -7.12 26.89
CA ALA A 12 -9.41 -6.90 26.35
C ALA A 12 -9.46 -5.68 25.43
N LEU A 13 -9.03 -4.53 25.94
CA LEU A 13 -8.71 -3.36 25.12
C LEU A 13 -7.55 -3.76 24.21
N ALA A 14 -7.86 -4.10 22.97
CA ALA A 14 -6.86 -4.21 21.91
C ALA A 14 -6.33 -2.81 21.59
N LEU A 15 -5.42 -2.32 22.43
CA LEU A 15 -4.53 -1.23 22.08
C LEU A 15 -3.64 -1.75 20.96
N GLY A 16 -3.97 -1.40 19.72
CA GLY A 16 -3.16 -1.69 18.55
C GLY A 16 -1.80 -1.01 18.68
N ALA A 17 -0.81 -1.74 19.19
CA ALA A 17 0.58 -1.33 19.10
C ALA A 17 0.98 -1.27 17.61
N PRO A 18 1.85 -0.33 17.20
CA PRO A 18 2.40 -0.33 15.85
C PRO A 18 3.12 -1.66 15.63
N ALA A 19 2.69 -2.41 14.61
CA ALA A 19 3.27 -3.71 14.33
C ALA A 19 4.77 -3.56 14.00
N PRO A 20 5.67 -4.36 14.61
CA PRO A 20 7.09 -4.31 14.29
C PRO A 20 7.35 -4.63 12.81
N ALA A 21 8.44 -4.07 12.27
CA ALA A 21 8.79 -4.06 10.85
C ALA A 21 8.89 -5.45 10.15
N GLU A 22 8.77 -6.57 10.87
CA GLU A 22 8.74 -7.92 10.31
C GLU A 22 7.35 -8.36 9.78
N THR A 23 6.29 -7.57 10.03
CA THR A 23 4.91 -7.99 9.76
C THR A 23 4.24 -7.32 8.56
N TRP A 24 4.91 -6.40 7.86
CA TRP A 24 4.25 -5.70 6.76
C TRP A 24 3.96 -6.65 5.60
N GLN A 25 2.69 -6.68 5.18
CA GLN A 25 2.18 -7.39 4.03
C GLN A 25 1.14 -6.51 3.34
N PRO A 26 0.87 -6.71 2.03
CA PRO A 26 -0.21 -6.04 1.35
C PRO A 26 -1.54 -6.27 2.09
N GLN A 27 -2.35 -5.23 2.18
CA GLN A 27 -3.70 -5.35 2.69
C GLN A 27 -4.58 -6.12 1.72
N THR A 28 -5.64 -6.75 2.22
CA THR A 28 -6.69 -7.29 1.35
C THR A 28 -7.40 -6.14 0.64
N GLU A 29 -7.56 -6.25 -0.68
CA GLU A 29 -8.32 -5.26 -1.45
C GLU A 29 -9.79 -5.28 -1.01
N SER A 30 -10.30 -4.14 -0.54
CA SER A 30 -11.71 -4.02 -0.17
C SER A 30 -12.59 -3.88 -1.43
N PRO A 31 -13.89 -4.20 -1.36
CA PRO A 31 -14.80 -4.03 -2.50
C PRO A 31 -14.84 -2.60 -3.04
N MET A 32 -14.66 -1.58 -2.18
CA MET A 32 -14.57 -0.18 -2.60
C MET A 32 -13.36 0.05 -3.50
N TRP A 33 -12.20 -0.47 -3.12
CA TRP A 33 -10.95 -0.32 -3.86
C TRP A 33 -11.00 -1.09 -5.18
N ALA A 34 -11.48 -2.33 -5.16
CA ALA A 34 -11.67 -3.14 -6.36
C ALA A 34 -12.59 -2.44 -7.37
N LYS A 35 -13.75 -1.97 -6.93
CA LYS A 35 -14.69 -1.21 -7.78
C LYS A 35 -14.05 0.06 -8.36
N THR A 36 -13.32 0.81 -7.54
CA THR A 36 -12.64 2.04 -7.96
C THR A 36 -11.59 1.75 -9.03
N ARG A 37 -10.75 0.72 -8.81
CA ARG A 37 -9.74 0.28 -9.78
C ARG A 37 -10.38 -0.15 -11.09
N GLU A 38 -11.46 -0.93 -11.03
CA GLU A 38 -12.19 -1.40 -12.21
C GLU A 38 -12.78 -0.23 -13.01
N GLN A 39 -13.43 0.73 -12.34
CA GLN A 39 -13.99 1.91 -12.99
C GLN A 39 -12.92 2.75 -13.68
N LEU A 40 -11.79 2.99 -13.02
CA LEU A 40 -10.68 3.76 -13.59
C LEU A 40 -9.97 3.01 -14.71
N THR A 41 -9.97 1.68 -14.67
CA THR A 41 -9.46 0.87 -15.79
C THR A 41 -10.39 0.96 -16.99
N GLN A 42 -11.70 0.90 -16.76
CA GLN A 42 -12.71 0.99 -17.81
C GLN A 42 -12.78 2.38 -18.44
N SER A 43 -12.57 3.45 -17.67
CA SER A 43 -12.50 4.82 -18.21
C SER A 43 -11.21 5.11 -18.98
N GLY A 44 -10.17 4.29 -18.80
CA GLY A 44 -8.84 4.49 -19.38
C GLY A 44 -7.91 5.35 -18.53
N ASP A 45 -8.34 5.84 -17.37
CA ASP A 45 -7.51 6.64 -16.45
C ASP A 45 -6.41 5.80 -15.77
N LEU A 46 -6.66 4.50 -15.58
CA LEU A 46 -5.71 3.53 -15.09
C LEU A 46 -5.41 2.48 -16.18
N PRO A 47 -4.15 2.22 -16.53
CA PRO A 47 -3.81 1.18 -17.51
C PRO A 47 -4.28 -0.21 -17.06
N ALA A 48 -4.82 -0.98 -17.99
CA ALA A 48 -5.24 -2.36 -17.74
C ALA A 48 -4.03 -3.27 -17.49
N ARG A 49 -3.82 -3.66 -16.23
CA ARG A 49 -2.71 -4.51 -15.75
C ARG A 49 -3.15 -5.34 -14.54
N THR A 50 -2.34 -6.34 -14.19
CA THR A 50 -2.50 -7.10 -12.94
C THR A 50 -1.99 -6.27 -11.77
N TRP A 51 -2.82 -5.36 -11.28
CA TRP A 51 -2.52 -4.53 -10.12
C TRP A 51 -2.68 -5.31 -8.83
N LEU A 52 -1.63 -5.34 -8.02
CA LEU A 52 -1.67 -5.79 -6.63
C LEU A 52 -1.98 -4.61 -5.72
N PHE A 53 -3.06 -4.71 -4.95
CA PHE A 53 -3.38 -3.71 -3.92
C PHE A 53 -2.38 -3.82 -2.77
N MET A 54 -1.74 -2.71 -2.43
CA MET A 54 -0.69 -2.65 -1.41
C MET A 54 -1.27 -2.16 -0.08
N GLU A 55 -1.85 -0.97 -0.08
CA GLU A 55 -2.49 -0.40 1.11
C GLU A 55 -3.50 0.70 0.73
N GLY A 56 -4.46 0.92 1.63
CA GLY A 56 -5.41 2.02 1.56
C GLY A 56 -5.29 2.94 2.77
N LEU A 57 -5.45 4.24 2.51
CA LEU A 57 -5.65 5.27 3.51
C LEU A 57 -7.07 5.82 3.38
N HIS A 58 -7.77 5.90 4.51
CA HIS A 58 -9.05 6.58 4.62
C HIS A 58 -8.96 7.59 5.76
N SER A 59 -9.07 8.87 5.43
CA SER A 59 -9.05 9.97 6.40
C SER A 59 -10.15 10.98 6.08
N PRO A 60 -10.51 11.88 7.01
CA PRO A 60 -11.45 12.96 6.72
C PRO A 60 -11.02 13.87 5.57
N ALA A 61 -9.73 13.96 5.26
CA ALA A 61 -9.18 14.82 4.22
C ALA A 61 -9.12 14.15 2.84
N LEU A 62 -8.86 12.83 2.80
CA LEU A 62 -8.69 12.09 1.56
C LEU A 62 -8.83 10.58 1.73
N ARG A 63 -9.10 9.92 0.60
CA ARG A 63 -8.93 8.49 0.37
C ARG A 63 -7.77 8.28 -0.59
N ALA A 64 -6.88 7.34 -0.29
CA ALA A 64 -5.81 6.96 -1.21
C ALA A 64 -5.62 5.45 -1.24
N GLY A 65 -5.54 4.86 -2.43
CA GLY A 65 -5.18 3.46 -2.64
C GLY A 65 -3.85 3.37 -3.37
N GLU A 66 -2.93 2.54 -2.88
CA GLU A 66 -1.64 2.26 -3.51
C GLU A 66 -1.65 0.87 -4.14
N TYR A 67 -1.20 0.80 -5.39
CA TYR A 67 -1.10 -0.43 -6.16
C TYR A 67 0.30 -0.60 -6.75
N LEU A 68 0.68 -1.86 -6.98
CA LEU A 68 1.93 -2.27 -7.61
C LEU A 68 1.61 -3.18 -8.80
N ALA A 69 2.32 -3.00 -9.91
CA ALA A 69 2.29 -3.90 -11.07
C ALA A 69 3.69 -4.17 -11.61
N ASP A 70 3.81 -5.27 -12.38
CA ASP A 70 4.98 -5.63 -13.18
C ASP A 70 6.33 -5.67 -12.41
N PRO A 71 6.41 -6.31 -11.23
CA PRO A 71 7.66 -6.38 -10.49
C PRO A 71 8.72 -7.16 -11.26
N THR A 72 9.86 -6.51 -11.50
CA THR A 72 11.00 -7.05 -12.24
C THR A 72 12.27 -7.00 -11.39
N ARG A 73 12.92 -8.15 -11.21
CA ARG A 73 14.19 -8.23 -10.48
C ARG A 73 15.32 -7.58 -11.29
N THR A 74 16.13 -6.75 -10.63
CA THR A 74 17.33 -6.12 -11.20
C THR A 74 18.54 -6.38 -10.30
N ARG A 75 19.73 -5.96 -10.75
CA ARG A 75 20.95 -6.04 -9.94
C ARG A 75 20.84 -5.25 -8.62
N MET A 76 20.11 -4.13 -8.63
CA MET A 76 20.01 -3.24 -7.47
C MET A 76 18.80 -3.55 -6.57
N GLY A 77 17.84 -4.35 -7.05
CA GLY A 77 16.68 -4.78 -6.27
C GLY A 77 15.50 -5.16 -7.15
N VAL A 78 14.34 -4.54 -6.96
CA VAL A 78 13.12 -4.82 -7.73
C VAL A 78 12.55 -3.50 -8.27
N GLU A 79 12.40 -3.39 -9.58
CA GLU A 79 11.69 -2.27 -10.22
C GLU A 79 10.25 -2.67 -10.51
N PHE A 80 9.32 -1.73 -10.43
CA PHE A 80 7.89 -1.97 -10.63
C PHE A 80 7.17 -0.67 -10.98
N ASP A 81 5.94 -0.77 -11.46
CA ASP A 81 5.07 0.39 -11.64
C ASP A 81 4.12 0.52 -10.45
N GLY A 82 4.06 1.74 -9.91
CA GLY A 82 3.16 2.12 -8.83
C GLY A 82 1.99 2.96 -9.35
N ALA A 83 0.80 2.71 -8.82
CA ALA A 83 -0.35 3.58 -9.04
C ALA A 83 -0.90 4.08 -7.69
N LEU A 84 -1.11 5.40 -7.60
CA LEU A 84 -1.81 6.04 -6.48
C LEU A 84 -3.16 6.56 -6.97
N LEU A 85 -4.24 5.99 -6.44
CA LEU A 85 -5.61 6.44 -6.66
C LEU A 85 -6.00 7.37 -5.52
N ILE A 86 -6.26 8.64 -5.80
CA ILE A 86 -6.49 9.65 -4.75
C ILE A 86 -7.84 10.34 -4.96
N GLN A 87 -8.68 10.34 -3.95
CA GLN A 87 -9.90 11.15 -3.89
C GLN A 87 -9.80 12.08 -2.68
N LYS A 88 -9.86 13.39 -2.90
CA LYS A 88 -9.90 14.39 -1.83
C LYS A 88 -11.33 14.53 -1.30
N LYS A 89 -11.50 14.99 -0.06
CA LYS A 89 -12.79 15.15 0.64
C LYS A 89 -13.91 15.75 -0.23
N ASP A 90 -13.60 16.83 -0.96
CA ASP A 90 -14.58 17.59 -1.74
C ASP A 90 -14.42 17.37 -3.26
N ALA A 91 -13.67 16.34 -3.66
CA ALA A 91 -13.48 15.98 -5.05
C ALA A 91 -14.37 14.80 -5.43
N ASP A 92 -15.23 15.00 -6.42
CA ASP A 92 -16.05 13.93 -6.97
C ASP A 92 -15.21 12.92 -7.76
N ASN A 93 -14.12 13.39 -8.38
CA ASN A 93 -13.27 12.59 -9.24
C ASN A 93 -12.05 12.02 -8.51
N TRP A 94 -11.66 10.82 -8.92
CA TRP A 94 -10.38 10.22 -8.57
C TRP A 94 -9.26 10.83 -9.42
N THR A 95 -8.12 11.06 -8.80
CA THR A 95 -6.86 11.34 -9.50
C THR A 95 -6.02 10.07 -9.53
N VAL A 96 -5.54 9.68 -10.71
CA VAL A 96 -4.58 8.59 -10.88
C VAL A 96 -3.18 9.18 -11.03
N ARG A 97 -2.23 8.69 -10.23
CA ARG A 97 -0.81 9.01 -10.40
C ARG A 97 -0.04 7.72 -10.63
N LEU A 98 0.50 7.58 -11.83
CA LEU A 98 1.42 6.50 -12.18
C LEU A 98 2.85 6.94 -11.90
N VAL A 99 3.64 6.03 -11.34
CA VAL A 99 5.03 6.31 -10.98
C VAL A 99 5.86 5.04 -11.11
N ARG A 100 6.97 5.12 -11.83
CA ARG A 100 7.95 4.03 -11.84
C ARG A 100 8.69 4.01 -10.51
N MET A 101 8.80 2.85 -9.90
CA MET A 101 9.31 2.65 -8.55
C MET A 101 10.42 1.60 -8.54
N ARG A 102 11.25 1.63 -7.50
CA ARG A 102 12.19 0.56 -7.21
C ARG A 102 12.38 0.36 -5.72
N ALA A 103 12.50 -0.90 -5.30
CA ALA A 103 12.97 -1.28 -3.99
C ALA A 103 14.48 -1.60 -4.08
N LEU A 104 15.29 -0.88 -3.32
CA LEU A 104 16.73 -1.13 -3.17
C LEU A 104 16.94 -2.16 -2.06
N CYS A 105 17.07 -3.43 -2.43
CA CYS A 105 16.96 -4.54 -1.46
C CYS A 105 18.04 -4.55 -0.39
N ASN A 106 19.28 -4.21 -0.74
CA ASN A 106 20.39 -4.13 0.22
C ASN A 106 20.25 -2.94 1.18
N GLN A 107 19.44 -1.94 0.82
CA GLN A 107 19.26 -0.71 1.60
C GLN A 107 17.87 -0.62 2.24
N GLN A 108 16.97 -1.54 1.89
CA GLN A 108 15.57 -1.57 2.35
C GLN A 108 14.86 -0.23 2.15
N ARG A 109 15.09 0.40 0.99
CA ARG A 109 14.54 1.71 0.63
C ARG A 109 13.68 1.61 -0.60
N LEU A 110 12.62 2.43 -0.65
CA LEU A 110 11.86 2.67 -1.85
C LEU A 110 12.32 3.96 -2.52
N GLN A 111 12.41 3.92 -3.83
CA GLN A 111 12.65 5.09 -4.66
C GLN A 111 11.60 5.16 -5.75
N ARG A 112 11.30 6.38 -6.18
CA ARG A 112 10.47 6.67 -7.34
C ARG A 112 11.29 7.36 -8.40
N PHE A 113 10.91 7.16 -9.65
CA PHE A 113 11.46 7.90 -10.77
C PHE A 113 10.75 9.25 -10.86
N SER A 114 11.50 10.34 -10.76
CA SER A 114 10.98 11.69 -10.84
C SER A 114 10.73 12.11 -12.29
N ALA A 115 9.93 13.16 -12.47
CA ALA A 115 9.73 13.77 -13.79
C ALA A 115 11.04 14.34 -14.40
N GLN A 116 12.05 14.62 -13.58
CA GLN A 116 13.38 15.07 -14.01
C GLN A 116 14.29 13.90 -14.42
N GLY A 117 13.78 12.68 -14.49
CA GLY A 117 14.55 11.50 -14.91
C GLY A 117 15.49 10.95 -13.84
N ASN A 118 15.25 11.27 -12.56
CA ASN A 118 16.12 10.87 -11.45
C ASN A 118 15.40 9.93 -10.48
N TRP A 119 16.12 8.95 -9.97
CA TRP A 119 15.65 8.15 -8.85
C TRP A 119 15.77 8.96 -7.56
N VAL A 120 14.64 9.18 -6.89
CA VAL A 120 14.57 9.91 -5.63
C VAL A 120 13.89 9.04 -4.58
N ASP A 121 14.23 9.25 -3.31
CA ASP A 121 13.60 8.52 -2.23
C ASP A 121 12.09 8.73 -2.23
N TYR A 122 11.39 7.60 -2.16
CA TYR A 122 9.98 7.61 -1.86
C TYR A 122 9.87 7.76 -0.34
N VAL A 123 9.63 9.00 0.09
CA VAL A 123 9.33 9.31 1.50
C VAL A 123 7.94 8.73 1.79
N GLY A 124 7.92 7.43 2.07
CA GLY A 124 6.73 6.76 2.56
C GLY A 124 6.55 7.02 4.05
N ARG A 125 5.42 6.54 4.58
CA ARG A 125 5.10 6.59 6.01
C ARG A 125 5.97 5.59 6.79
N ASP A 126 5.82 5.57 8.11
CA ASP A 126 6.35 4.51 8.95
C ASP A 126 6.03 3.12 8.36
N GLY A 127 7.01 2.21 8.36
CA GLY A 127 6.88 0.89 7.72
C GLY A 127 7.38 0.82 6.26
N THR A 128 7.91 1.90 5.69
CA THR A 128 8.47 1.90 4.32
C THR A 128 9.60 0.89 4.13
N SER A 129 10.47 0.69 5.13
CA SER A 129 11.53 -0.32 5.07
C SER A 129 10.96 -1.74 5.02
N ALA A 130 9.97 -2.05 5.85
CA ALA A 130 9.28 -3.34 5.86
C ALA A 130 8.59 -3.64 4.52
N LYS A 131 7.91 -2.63 3.94
CA LYS A 131 7.34 -2.72 2.59
C LYS A 131 8.42 -3.00 1.54
N ALA A 132 9.55 -2.30 1.59
CA ALA A 132 10.67 -2.54 0.68
C ALA A 132 11.20 -3.98 0.80
N GLN A 133 11.36 -4.49 2.02
CA GLN A 133 11.76 -5.89 2.26
C GLN A 133 10.75 -6.88 1.67
N TRP A 134 9.44 -6.62 1.82
CA TRP A 134 8.40 -7.46 1.24
C TRP A 134 8.47 -7.46 -0.29
N ILE A 135 8.59 -6.29 -0.92
CA ILE A 135 8.74 -6.15 -2.38
C ILE A 135 9.99 -6.87 -2.86
N CYS A 136 11.08 -6.84 -2.10
CA CYS A 136 12.32 -7.53 -2.44
C CYS A 136 12.24 -9.07 -2.41
N ARG A 137 11.15 -9.63 -1.89
CA ARG A 137 10.82 -11.06 -2.02
C ARG A 137 9.98 -11.36 -3.26
N LEU A 138 9.35 -10.34 -3.86
CA LEU A 138 8.74 -10.45 -5.18
C LEU A 138 9.85 -10.54 -6.24
N GLY A 139 9.69 -11.43 -7.21
CA GLY A 139 10.71 -11.66 -8.22
C GLY A 139 11.79 -12.66 -7.78
N LYS A 140 11.45 -13.65 -6.95
CA LYS A 140 12.12 -14.95 -7.11
C LYS A 140 11.85 -15.40 -8.55
N PRO A 141 12.87 -15.81 -9.31
CA PRO A 141 12.60 -16.55 -10.53
C PRO A 141 11.77 -17.78 -10.12
N GLY A 142 10.63 -17.96 -10.80
CA GLY A 142 10.06 -19.30 -10.94
C GLY A 142 11.05 -20.19 -11.68
#